data_AF-A0A7Z8VRI4-F1
#
_entry.id   AF-A0A7Z8VRI4-F1
#
_cell.length_a   1.000
_cell.length_b   1.000
_cell.length_c   1.000
_cell.angle_alpha   90.00
_cell.angle_beta   90.00
_cell.angle_gamma   90.00
#
_symmetry.space_group_name_H-M   'P 1'
#
loop_
_entity.id
_entity.type
_entity.pdbx_description
1 polymer ?
#
loop_
_entity_poly.entity_id
_entity_poly.type
_entity_poly.pdbx_seq_one_letter_code
_entity_poly.pdbx_strand_id
1 'polypeptide(L)' 'YLFGSRVDDAKKWGDIDLFLESEEIIDMQTQIQFLTAIHKDITQRKVDLLLKIPTSKNLPIYIIAKQEGISLC' A
#
# COMPACT_ATOMS: atom_id res chain seq x y z
N TYR A 1 4.00 0.81 4.74
CA TYR A 1 3.03 0.89 5.84
C TYR A 1 1.80 0.09 5.48
N LEU A 2 1.30 -0.73 6.40
CA LEU A 2 -0.06 -1.26 6.35
C LEU A 2 -0.98 -0.21 7.00
N PHE A 3 -2.01 0.27 6.31
CA PHE A 3 -2.90 1.29 6.84
C PHE A 3 -4.38 0.93 6.63
N GLY A 4 -5.28 1.86 6.95
CA GLY A 4 -6.70 1.68 6.70
C GLY A 4 -7.36 0.66 7.62
N SER A 5 -8.34 -0.09 7.11
CA SER A 5 -9.16 -0.98 7.94
C SER A 5 -8.39 -2.16 8.56
N ARG A 6 -7.22 -2.48 7.99
CA ARG A 6 -6.43 -3.67 8.34
C ARG A 6 -5.33 -3.46 9.36
N VAL A 7 -5.25 -2.27 9.96
CA VAL A 7 -4.44 -2.05 11.17
C VAL A 7 -5.11 -2.63 12.43
N ASP A 8 -6.39 -3.00 12.35
CA ASP A 8 -7.17 -3.57 13.44
C ASP A 8 -7.79 -4.91 13.01
N ASP A 9 -7.23 -6.01 13.54
CA ASP A 9 -7.66 -7.38 13.24
C ASP A 9 -9.09 -7.69 13.69
N ALA A 10 -9.67 -6.89 14.59
CA ALA A 10 -11.08 -7.04 14.98
C ALA A 10 -12.04 -6.66 13.84
N LYS A 11 -11.57 -5.90 12.83
CA LYS A 11 -12.35 -5.52 11.66
C LYS A 11 -12.38 -6.66 10.65
N LYS A 12 -13.53 -7.33 10.57
CA LYS A 12 -13.72 -8.58 9.80
C LYS A 12 -13.70 -8.42 8.27
N TRP A 13 -13.86 -7.21 7.74
CA TRP A 13 -14.04 -6.95 6.29
C TRP A 13 -13.05 -5.90 5.75
N GLY A 14 -12.99 -5.70 4.43
CA GLY A 14 -12.18 -4.65 3.78
C GLY A 14 -10.93 -5.15 3.04
N ASP A 15 -10.42 -4.37 2.10
CA ASP A 15 -9.21 -4.67 1.34
C ASP A 15 -7.95 -4.40 2.17
N ILE A 16 -6.78 -4.86 1.72
CA ILE A 16 -5.50 -4.55 2.37
C ILE A 16 -4.96 -3.26 1.77
N ASP A 17 -4.94 -2.19 2.54
CA ASP A 17 -4.38 -0.90 2.11
C ASP A 17 -2.88 -0.86 2.41
N LEU A 18 -2.05 -0.84 1.36
CA LEU A 18 -0.59 -0.73 1.46
C LEU A 18 -0.11 0.61 0.96
N PHE A 19 0.70 1.30 1.77
CA PHE A 19 1.38 2.52 1.37
C PHE A 19 2.88 2.28 1.22
N LEU A 20 3.39 2.62 0.04
CA LEU A 20 4.81 2.62 -0.30
C LEU A 20 5.26 4.01 -0.75
N GLU A 21 6.44 4.42 -0.32
CA GLU A 21 7.12 5.62 -0.78
C GLU A 21 8.45 5.19 -1.40
N SER A 22 8.69 5.66 -2.63
CA SER A 22 9.91 5.38 -3.37
C SER A 22 10.58 6.70 -3.76
N GLU A 23 11.91 6.71 -3.70
CA GLU A 23 12.73 7.79 -4.24
C GLU A 23 12.95 7.66 -5.75
N GLU A 24 12.55 6.52 -6.34
CA GLU A 24 12.67 6.23 -7.76
C GLU A 24 11.32 6.34 -8.49
N ILE A 25 11.38 6.61 -9.80
CA ILE A 25 10.21 6.52 -10.66
C ILE A 25 9.89 5.05 -10.90
N ILE A 26 8.70 4.64 -10.50
CA ILE A 26 8.19 3.29 -10.71
C ILE A 26 7.19 3.36 -11.86
N ASP A 27 7.42 2.51 -12.87
CA ASP A 27 6.50 2.39 -13.99
C ASP A 27 5.30 1.49 -13.66
N MET A 28 4.28 1.56 -14.51
CA MET A 28 3.06 0.78 -14.33
C MET A 28 3.32 -0.73 -14.36
N GLN A 29 4.28 -1.18 -15.17
CA GLN A 29 4.61 -2.60 -15.31
C GLN A 29 5.18 -3.18 -14.02
N THR A 30 6.09 -2.45 -13.38
CA THR A 30 6.69 -2.81 -12.09
C THR A 30 5.62 -2.86 -11.00
N GLN A 31 4.71 -1.88 -10.98
CA GLN A 31 3.59 -1.86 -10.03
C GLN A 31 2.66 -3.09 -10.22
N ILE A 32 2.36 -3.47 -11.45
CA ILE A 32 1.55 -4.66 -11.76
C ILE A 32 2.27 -5.94 -11.34
N GLN A 33 3.58 -6.06 -11.62
CA GLN A 33 4.37 -7.22 -11.23
C GLN A 33 4.41 -7.39 -9.71
N PHE A 34 4.59 -6.29 -8.98
CA PHE A 34 4.54 -6.28 -7.53
C PHE A 34 3.18 -6.78 -6.99
N LEU A 35 2.08 -6.23 -7.49
CA LEU A 35 0.73 -6.65 -7.07
C LEU A 35 0.44 -8.11 -7.44
N THR A 36 0.92 -8.56 -8.59
CA THR A 36 0.79 -9.95 -9.03
C THR A 36 1.55 -10.90 -8.12
N ALA A 37 2.78 -10.55 -7.72
CA ALA A 37 3.58 -11.33 -6.79
C ALA A 37 2.91 -11.41 -5.41
N ILE A 38 2.40 -10.29 -4.88
CA ILE A 38 1.63 -10.29 -3.63
C ILE A 38 0.42 -11.22 -3.74
N HIS A 39 -0.34 -11.12 -4.83
CA HIS A 39 -1.53 -11.93 -5.03
C HIS A 39 -1.21 -13.43 -5.06
N LYS A 40 -0.13 -13.79 -5.76
CA LYS A 40 0.28 -15.18 -5.97
C LYS A 40 0.89 -15.79 -4.71
N ASP A 41 1.77 -15.06 -4.03
CA ASP A 41 2.67 -15.64 -3.03
C ASP A 41 2.28 -15.28 -1.58
N ILE A 42 1.48 -14.23 -1.36
CA ILE A 42 1.12 -13.74 -0.02
C ILE A 42 -0.37 -13.90 0.28
N THR A 43 -1.26 -13.42 -0.59
CA THR A 43 -2.70 -13.40 -0.29
C THR A 43 -3.58 -13.27 -1.53
N GLN A 44 -4.69 -14.00 -1.59
CA GLN A 44 -5.73 -13.84 -2.61
C GLN A 44 -6.66 -12.63 -2.34
N ARG A 45 -6.44 -11.94 -1.22
CA ARG A 45 -7.21 -10.74 -0.88
C ARG A 45 -6.78 -9.57 -1.74
N LYS A 46 -7.73 -8.74 -2.15
CA LYS A 46 -7.44 -7.49 -2.86
C LYS A 46 -6.53 -6.60 -2.01
N VAL A 47 -5.49 -6.10 -2.64
CA VAL A 47 -4.52 -5.17 -2.07
C VAL A 47 -4.62 -3.86 -2.82
N ASP A 48 -5.00 -2.81 -2.11
CA ASP A 48 -5.04 -1.45 -2.63
C ASP A 48 -3.71 -0.77 -2.33
N LEU A 49 -2.93 -0.54 -3.39
CA LEU A 49 -1.60 0.05 -3.30
C LEU A 49 -1.65 1.55 -3.52
N LEU A 50 -1.30 2.30 -2.49
CA LEU A 50 -0.99 3.71 -2.54
C LEU A 50 0.52 3.88 -2.70
N LEU A 51 0.94 4.38 -3.87
CA LEU A 51 2.35 4.57 -4.19
C LEU A 51 2.68 6.07 -4.30
N LYS A 52 3.65 6.52 -3.51
CA LYS A 52 4.26 7.86 -3.65
C LYS A 52 5.61 7.73 -4.34
N ILE A 53 5.74 8.34 -5.51
CA ILE A 53 6.99 8.46 -6.28
C ILE A 53 7.39 9.95 -6.36
N PRO A 54 8.60 10.29 -6.84
CA PRO A 54 9.08 11.67 -6.88
C PRO A 54 8.16 12.66 -7.62
N THR A 55 7.44 12.19 -8.65
CA THR A 55 6.51 13.00 -9.45
C THR A 55 5.10 13.07 -8.86
N SER A 56 4.82 12.34 -7.77
CA SER A 56 3.51 12.37 -7.12
C SER A 56 3.27 13.71 -6.44
N LYS A 57 2.07 14.26 -6.62
CA LYS A 57 1.60 15.37 -5.78
C LYS A 57 1.56 14.93 -4.31
N ASN A 58 1.90 15.80 -3.38
CA ASN A 58 1.73 15.52 -1.96
C ASN A 58 0.23 15.47 -1.62
N LEU A 59 -0.28 14.28 -1.29
CA LEU A 59 -1.66 14.05 -0.91
C LEU A 59 -1.78 13.86 0.61
N PRO A 60 -2.85 14.36 1.26
CA PRO A 60 -3.08 14.15 2.70
C PRO A 60 -3.07 12.68 3.12
N ILE A 61 -3.50 11.78 2.23
CA ILE A 61 -3.53 10.34 2.49
C ILE A 61 -2.14 9.76 2.78
N TYR A 62 -1.06 10.35 2.27
CA TYR A 62 0.31 9.90 2.61
C TYR A 62 0.65 10.18 4.08
N ILE A 63 0.13 11.28 4.63
CA ILE A 63 0.34 11.63 6.04
C ILE A 63 -0.47 10.67 6.91
N ILE A 64 -1.73 10.45 6.56
CA ILE A 64 -2.63 9.51 7.25
C ILE A 64 -2.03 8.10 7.27
N ALA A 65 -1.56 7.61 6.13
CA ALA A 65 -0.96 6.27 6.03
C ALA A 65 0.29 6.09 6.90
N LYS A 66 1.09 7.15 7.13
CA LYS A 66 2.24 7.12 8.02
C LYS A 66 1.87 7.28 9.50
N GLN A 67 0.82 8.04 9.81
CA GLN A 67 0.40 8.33 11.18
C GLN A 67 -0.44 7.21 11.80
N GLU A 68 -1.38 6.67 11.02
CA GLU A 68 -2.32 5.63 11.47
C GLU A 68 -1.85 4.22 11.08
N GLY A 69 -0.94 4.13 10.12
CA GLY A 69 -0.44 2.85 9.61
C GLY A 69 0.68 2.24 10.46
N ILE A 70 0.85 0.94 10.30
CA ILE A 70 1.91 0.15 10.89
C ILE A 70 3.09 0.11 9.90
N SER A 71 4.30 0.50 10.32
CA SER A 71 5.49 0.32 9.48
C SER A 71 5.85 -1.16 9.43
N LEU A 72 6.05 -1.67 8.21
CA LEU A 72 6.44 -3.06 7.98
C LEU A 72 7.96 -3.23 7.81
N CYS A 73 8.65 -2.13 7.51
CA CYS A 73 10.09 -2.05 7.28
C CYS A 73 10.60 -0.70 7.80
#